data_AF-A0A3M1I7I2-F1
#
_entry.id   AF-A0A3M1I7I2-F1
#
_cell.length_a   1.000
_cell.length_b   1.000
_cell.length_c   1.000
_cell.angle_alpha   90.00
_cell.angle_beta   90.00
_cell.angle_gamma   90.00
#
_symmetry.space_group_name_H-M   'P 1'
#
loop_
_entity.id
_entity.type
_entity.pdbx_description
1 polymer ?
#
loop_
_entity_poly.entity_id
_entity_poly.type
_entity_poly.pdbx_seq_one_letter_code
_entity_poly.pdbx_strand_id
1 'polypeptide(L)'
;MATLVKQLKRTSPVLLYAAYLLLALTLLGIGLSIYRLVVGLGPTTNMNDYYPWGIWISIDLFLIPVAGAAFTISLISYFFGRERYHDVIRPAVLAGVIGYGVVGILLFLDIGRWFQFYNIFNPRYINLHSFLEEISLCVTLYTGILILEILPVLLERWNIQTPTRWINRGIYIIAGAGIVLSALHQSSLGSLFLLMPYKLHPLWWTPALPVLFFFQATYTGLSMTAIAVTLIWRARGIPLDRELFRRIGQAMALNLLLYLAIKAGDWMGAGEVPLLLKPDAYGLLAWFELIIGVFVPMAILFSKLIRHSAAPFWAGVFALIGTFINRLVISWIGLAEPSPVVYTPHWIEIAITLGIMSGGVLLYALIAYYFRLLPERHASPTT
;
A
#
# COMPACT_ATOMS: atom_id res chain seq x y z
N MET A 1 16.95 -15.65 -15.59
CA MET A 1 17.13 -16.63 -14.49
C MET A 1 18.59 -17.05 -14.29
N ALA A 2 19.23 -17.70 -15.28
CA ALA A 2 20.58 -18.26 -15.12
C ALA A 2 21.67 -17.24 -14.74
N THR A 3 21.65 -16.04 -15.34
CA THR A 3 22.60 -14.95 -15.02
C THR A 3 22.38 -14.38 -13.61
N LEU A 4 21.11 -14.26 -13.18
CA LEU A 4 20.71 -13.82 -11.85
C LEU A 4 21.18 -14.82 -10.78
N VAL A 5 21.00 -16.12 -11.01
CA VAL A 5 21.48 -17.20 -10.15
C VAL A 5 23.01 -17.19 -10.05
N LYS A 6 23.71 -16.96 -11.18
CA LYS A 6 25.18 -16.93 -11.24
C LYS A 6 25.77 -15.74 -10.46
N GLN A 7 25.08 -14.59 -10.44
CA GLN A 7 25.48 -13.43 -9.64
C GLN A 7 25.04 -13.52 -8.18
N LEU A 8 23.83 -14.02 -7.86
CA LEU A 8 23.40 -14.27 -6.47
C LEU A 8 24.32 -15.26 -5.75
N LYS A 9 24.81 -16.29 -6.45
CA LYS A 9 25.88 -17.17 -5.95
C LYS A 9 27.16 -16.41 -5.57
N ARG A 10 27.41 -15.26 -6.19
CA ARG A 10 28.58 -14.38 -5.97
C ARG A 10 28.34 -13.35 -4.85
N THR A 11 27.08 -13.03 -4.51
CA THR A 11 26.71 -11.94 -3.57
C THR A 11 26.30 -12.43 -2.17
N SER A 12 25.90 -13.70 -2.01
CA SER A 12 25.90 -14.49 -0.76
C SER A 12 24.91 -15.66 -0.92
N PRO A 13 25.21 -16.87 -0.40
CA PRO A 13 24.31 -18.01 -0.50
C PRO A 13 22.92 -17.75 0.12
N VAL A 14 22.84 -16.91 1.15
CA VAL A 14 21.60 -16.53 1.85
C VAL A 14 20.59 -15.86 0.91
N LEU A 15 21.03 -14.91 0.08
CA LEU A 15 20.14 -14.22 -0.86
C LEU A 15 19.59 -15.18 -1.93
N LEU A 16 20.38 -16.18 -2.33
CA LEU A 16 19.94 -17.19 -3.27
C LEU A 16 18.87 -18.10 -2.65
N TYR A 17 19.07 -18.59 -1.43
CA TYR A 17 18.06 -19.39 -0.72
C TYR A 17 16.77 -18.60 -0.48
N ALA A 18 16.87 -17.33 -0.11
CA ALA A 18 15.70 -16.46 0.03
C ALA A 18 14.93 -16.32 -1.30
N ALA A 19 15.63 -16.13 -2.42
CA ALA A 19 14.99 -16.05 -3.73
C ALA A 19 14.28 -17.36 -4.13
N TYR A 20 14.89 -18.52 -3.85
CA TYR A 20 14.25 -19.82 -4.09
C TYR A 20 13.02 -20.05 -3.20
N LEU A 21 13.08 -19.65 -1.93
CA LEU A 21 11.95 -19.74 -1.01
C LEU A 21 10.78 -18.88 -1.50
N LEU A 22 11.04 -17.61 -1.85
CA LEU A 22 10.01 -16.72 -2.40
C LEU A 22 9.41 -17.30 -3.68
N LEU A 23 10.23 -17.92 -4.54
CA LEU A 23 9.75 -18.52 -5.78
C LEU A 23 8.84 -19.72 -5.50
N ALA A 24 9.23 -20.59 -4.57
CA ALA A 24 8.43 -21.73 -4.14
C ALA A 24 7.08 -21.30 -3.57
N LEU A 25 7.07 -20.28 -2.70
CA LEU A 25 5.84 -19.70 -2.16
C LEU A 25 4.97 -19.09 -3.27
N THR A 26 5.57 -18.41 -4.24
CA THR A 26 4.85 -17.83 -5.38
C THR A 26 4.17 -18.92 -6.21
N LEU A 27 4.88 -20.01 -6.54
CA LEU A 27 4.32 -21.11 -7.32
C LEU A 27 3.19 -21.84 -6.56
N LEU A 28 3.35 -22.03 -5.24
CA LEU A 28 2.30 -22.57 -4.39
C LEU A 28 1.07 -21.65 -4.38
N GLY A 29 1.27 -20.35 -4.20
CA GLY A 29 0.21 -19.34 -4.24
C GLY A 29 -0.56 -19.38 -5.56
N ILE A 30 0.14 -19.39 -6.70
CA ILE A 30 -0.48 -19.49 -8.03
C ILE A 30 -1.32 -20.77 -8.16
N GLY A 31 -0.78 -21.92 -7.76
CA GLY A 31 -1.51 -23.19 -7.81
C GLY A 31 -2.79 -23.17 -6.98
N LEU A 32 -2.72 -22.63 -5.76
CA LEU A 32 -3.87 -22.49 -4.88
C LEU A 32 -4.88 -21.43 -5.37
N SER A 33 -4.42 -20.35 -5.99
CA SER A 33 -5.27 -19.34 -6.63
C SER A 33 -6.09 -19.96 -7.77
N ILE A 34 -5.45 -20.78 -8.62
CA ILE A 34 -6.15 -21.52 -9.68
C ILE A 34 -7.17 -22.48 -9.06
N TYR A 35 -6.77 -23.23 -8.03
CA TYR A 35 -7.68 -24.13 -7.31
C TYR A 35 -8.90 -23.37 -6.79
N ARG A 36 -8.71 -22.24 -6.10
CA ARG A 36 -9.80 -21.37 -5.61
C ARG A 36 -10.75 -20.93 -6.71
N LEU A 37 -10.23 -20.53 -7.88
CA LEU A 37 -11.05 -20.08 -8.99
C LEU A 37 -11.92 -21.19 -9.60
N VAL A 38 -11.49 -22.45 -9.47
CA VAL A 38 -12.19 -23.62 -9.99
C VAL A 38 -13.22 -24.17 -8.98
N VAL A 39 -12.87 -24.29 -7.71
CA VAL A 39 -13.74 -24.92 -6.68
C VAL A 39 -14.63 -23.93 -5.93
N GLY A 40 -14.34 -22.63 -6.03
CA GLY A 40 -15.09 -21.57 -5.37
C GLY A 40 -14.61 -21.24 -3.95
N LEU A 41 -15.30 -20.29 -3.32
CA LEU A 41 -14.94 -19.74 -2.01
C LEU A 41 -15.17 -20.70 -0.84
N GLY A 42 -16.22 -21.52 -0.90
CA GLY A 42 -16.61 -22.40 0.21
C GLY A 42 -15.49 -23.37 0.65
N PRO A 43 -14.85 -24.13 -0.26
CA PRO A 43 -13.76 -25.03 0.11
C PRO A 43 -12.41 -24.35 0.39
N THR A 44 -12.27 -23.06 0.05
CA THR A 44 -10.97 -22.37 0.06
C THR A 44 -10.84 -21.31 1.14
N THR A 45 -11.95 -20.91 1.74
CA THR A 45 -12.03 -19.89 2.77
C THR A 45 -12.90 -20.38 3.91
N ASN A 46 -12.72 -19.80 5.09
CA ASN A 46 -13.63 -20.03 6.21
C ASN A 46 -14.69 -18.92 6.35
N MET A 47 -14.92 -18.16 5.28
CA MET A 47 -15.94 -17.09 5.26
C MET A 47 -17.35 -17.67 5.45
N ASN A 48 -18.24 -16.84 5.95
CA ASN A 48 -19.64 -17.17 6.18
C ASN A 48 -20.50 -15.90 6.13
N ASP A 49 -21.81 -16.03 6.28
CA ASP A 49 -22.73 -14.89 6.17
C ASP A 49 -22.52 -13.80 7.23
N TYR A 50 -21.86 -14.12 8.36
CA TYR A 50 -21.47 -13.14 9.37
C TYR A 50 -20.12 -12.47 9.04
N TYR A 51 -19.19 -13.23 8.45
CA TYR A 51 -17.88 -12.75 8.01
C TYR A 51 -17.73 -12.98 6.49
N PRO A 52 -18.35 -12.13 5.67
CA PRO A 52 -18.32 -12.26 4.21
C PRO A 52 -16.99 -11.80 3.60
N TRP A 53 -16.13 -11.14 4.38
CA TRP A 53 -14.79 -10.73 4.00
C TRP A 53 -13.75 -11.53 4.78
N GLY A 54 -12.89 -12.21 4.05
CA GLY A 54 -11.79 -12.97 4.59
C GLY A 54 -10.58 -12.07 4.89
N ILE A 55 -9.47 -12.72 5.24
CA ILE A 55 -8.20 -12.05 5.47
C ILE A 55 -7.72 -11.29 4.23
N TRP A 56 -8.09 -11.74 3.01
CA TRP A 56 -7.69 -11.09 1.76
C TRP A 56 -8.10 -9.63 1.68
N ILE A 57 -9.33 -9.28 2.08
CA ILE A 57 -9.77 -7.89 2.13
C ILE A 57 -8.98 -7.10 3.17
N SER A 58 -8.67 -7.68 4.33
CA SER A 58 -7.86 -6.99 5.34
C SER A 58 -6.44 -6.69 4.84
N ILE A 59 -5.84 -7.62 4.09
CA ILE A 59 -4.54 -7.42 3.44
C ILE A 59 -4.64 -6.40 2.30
N ASP A 60 -5.69 -6.47 1.49
CA ASP A 60 -5.95 -5.54 0.41
C ASP A 60 -6.02 -4.09 0.92
N LEU A 61 -6.87 -3.85 1.93
CA LEU A 61 -7.03 -2.55 2.57
C LEU A 61 -5.73 -1.99 3.17
N PHE A 62 -4.77 -2.85 3.49
CA PHE A 62 -3.42 -2.48 3.90
C PHE A 62 -2.46 -2.23 2.73
N LEU A 63 -2.50 -3.04 1.69
CA LEU A 63 -1.60 -2.90 0.54
C LEU A 63 -1.94 -1.69 -0.34
N ILE A 64 -3.22 -1.32 -0.42
CA ILE A 64 -3.68 -0.12 -1.11
C ILE A 64 -2.96 1.16 -0.62
N PRO A 65 -2.96 1.52 0.67
CA PRO A 65 -2.25 2.71 1.16
C PRO A 65 -0.72 2.55 1.08
N VAL A 66 -0.18 1.33 1.15
CA VAL A 66 1.26 1.06 0.89
C VAL A 66 1.64 1.40 -0.54
N ALA A 67 0.81 1.00 -1.50
CA ALA A 67 0.96 1.32 -2.92
C ALA A 67 0.76 2.83 -3.20
N GLY A 68 0.18 3.56 -2.25
CA GLY A 68 0.05 5.02 -2.23
C GLY A 68 1.38 5.79 -2.28
N ALA A 69 2.52 5.11 -2.15
CA ALA A 69 3.85 5.66 -2.39
C ALA A 69 3.96 6.38 -3.74
N ALA A 70 3.38 5.80 -4.80
CA ALA A 70 3.44 6.35 -6.14
C ALA A 70 2.76 7.72 -6.24
N PHE A 71 1.46 7.84 -5.91
CA PHE A 71 0.78 9.14 -6.01
C PHE A 71 1.36 10.17 -5.04
N THR A 72 1.76 9.76 -3.83
CA THR A 72 2.25 10.71 -2.84
C THR A 72 3.57 11.35 -3.28
N ILE A 73 4.48 10.55 -3.85
CA ILE A 73 5.73 11.05 -4.40
C ILE A 73 5.50 11.81 -5.70
N SER A 74 4.62 11.35 -6.60
CA SER A 74 4.25 12.07 -7.83
C SER A 74 3.64 13.45 -7.52
N LEU A 75 2.77 13.55 -6.50
CA LEU A 75 2.20 14.82 -6.04
C LEU A 75 3.30 15.79 -5.58
N ILE A 76 4.20 15.33 -4.70
CA ILE A 76 5.27 16.19 -4.18
C ILE A 76 6.27 16.59 -5.28
N SER A 77 6.59 15.65 -6.18
CA SER A 77 7.58 15.84 -7.22
C SER A 77 7.08 16.76 -8.33
N TYR A 78 5.91 16.47 -8.90
CA TYR A 78 5.39 17.18 -10.07
C TYR A 78 4.62 18.46 -9.72
N PHE A 79 3.91 18.51 -8.59
CA PHE A 79 3.01 19.63 -8.28
C PHE A 79 3.51 20.55 -7.17
N PHE A 80 4.29 20.04 -6.22
CA PHE A 80 4.94 20.89 -5.21
C PHE A 80 6.37 21.34 -5.59
N GLY A 81 6.79 21.11 -6.84
CA GLY A 81 8.02 21.65 -7.41
C GLY A 81 9.29 21.22 -6.67
N ARG A 82 9.27 20.06 -6.00
CA ARG A 82 10.43 19.55 -5.26
C ARG A 82 11.24 18.61 -6.16
N GLU A 83 12.08 19.20 -7.00
CA GLU A 83 12.88 18.47 -8.01
C GLU A 83 13.64 17.26 -7.45
N ARG A 84 14.15 17.33 -6.22
CA ARG A 84 14.86 16.21 -5.56
C ARG A 84 14.03 14.92 -5.39
N TYR A 85 12.70 15.00 -5.47
CA TYR A 85 11.84 13.82 -5.41
C TYR A 85 11.77 13.06 -6.75
N HIS A 86 12.23 13.67 -7.86
CA HIS A 86 12.35 12.98 -9.15
C HIS A 86 13.32 11.79 -9.08
N ASP A 87 14.30 11.84 -8.18
CA ASP A 87 15.26 10.74 -7.99
C ASP A 87 14.60 9.46 -7.46
N VAL A 88 13.45 9.59 -6.78
CA VAL A 88 12.77 8.48 -6.11
C VAL A 88 11.40 8.18 -6.71
N ILE A 89 10.99 8.89 -7.76
CA ILE A 89 9.67 8.68 -8.38
C ILE A 89 9.57 7.31 -9.06
N ARG A 90 10.56 6.92 -9.85
CA ARG A 90 10.58 5.62 -10.56
C ARG A 90 10.47 4.42 -9.60
N PRO A 91 11.25 4.31 -8.50
CA PRO A 91 11.08 3.20 -7.56
C PRO A 91 9.77 3.27 -6.76
N ALA A 92 9.22 4.46 -6.50
CA ALA A 92 7.92 4.62 -5.85
C ALA A 92 6.75 4.20 -6.76
N VAL A 93 6.76 4.63 -8.03
CA VAL A 93 5.79 4.23 -9.06
C VAL A 93 5.84 2.72 -9.29
N LEU A 94 7.04 2.12 -9.37
CA LEU A 94 7.16 0.66 -9.47
C LEU A 94 6.55 -0.06 -8.26
N ALA A 95 6.79 0.44 -7.05
CA ALA A 95 6.19 -0.12 -5.84
C ALA A 95 4.65 0.01 -5.90
N GLY A 96 4.13 1.13 -6.40
CA GLY A 96 2.71 1.34 -6.65
C GLY A 96 2.14 0.32 -7.64
N VAL A 97 2.74 0.16 -8.83
CA VAL A 97 2.29 -0.80 -9.85
C VAL A 97 2.21 -2.22 -9.28
N ILE A 98 3.25 -2.64 -8.56
CA ILE A 98 3.30 -3.99 -7.97
C ILE A 98 2.29 -4.13 -6.84
N GLY A 99 2.17 -3.14 -5.95
CA GLY A 99 1.19 -3.14 -4.87
C GLY A 99 -0.24 -3.21 -5.39
N TYR A 100 -0.61 -2.35 -6.34
CA TYR A 100 -1.92 -2.39 -6.99
C TYR A 100 -2.15 -3.66 -7.82
N GLY A 101 -1.10 -4.23 -8.42
CA GLY A 101 -1.17 -5.53 -9.09
C GLY A 101 -1.49 -6.67 -8.13
N VAL A 102 -0.83 -6.72 -6.97
CA VAL A 102 -1.12 -7.69 -5.91
C VAL A 102 -2.55 -7.54 -5.39
N VAL A 103 -2.96 -6.31 -5.11
CA VAL A 103 -4.33 -5.94 -4.72
C VAL A 103 -5.35 -6.42 -5.75
N GLY A 104 -5.13 -6.11 -7.04
CA GLY A 104 -6.03 -6.51 -8.11
C GLY A 104 -6.18 -8.03 -8.23
N ILE A 105 -5.09 -8.78 -8.03
CA ILE A 105 -5.15 -10.25 -8.00
C ILE A 105 -5.96 -10.72 -6.77
N LEU A 106 -5.71 -10.16 -5.58
CA LEU A 106 -6.46 -10.53 -4.38
C LEU A 106 -7.96 -10.24 -4.52
N LEU A 107 -8.34 -9.07 -5.05
CA LEU A 107 -9.74 -8.73 -5.32
C LEU A 107 -10.39 -9.69 -6.32
N PHE A 108 -9.67 -10.06 -7.37
CA PHE A 108 -10.15 -11.05 -8.34
C PHE A 108 -10.36 -12.44 -7.69
N LEU A 109 -9.52 -12.78 -6.71
CA LEU A 109 -9.64 -13.98 -5.88
C LEU A 109 -10.63 -13.82 -4.72
N ASP A 110 -11.16 -12.65 -4.44
CA ASP A 110 -12.16 -12.47 -3.39
C ASP A 110 -13.57 -12.64 -3.98
N ILE A 111 -13.79 -12.19 -5.22
CA ILE A 111 -15.12 -12.21 -5.85
C ILE A 111 -15.52 -13.63 -6.29
N GLY A 112 -16.72 -14.07 -5.91
CA GLY A 112 -17.22 -15.42 -6.23
C GLY A 112 -17.45 -15.68 -7.71
N ARG A 113 -18.00 -14.70 -8.45
CA ARG A 113 -18.23 -14.78 -9.91
C ARG A 113 -17.17 -14.00 -10.68
N TRP A 114 -15.91 -14.38 -10.49
CA TRP A 114 -14.74 -13.72 -11.06
C TRP A 114 -14.81 -13.54 -12.58
N PHE A 115 -15.44 -14.47 -13.31
CA PHE A 115 -15.59 -14.38 -14.77
C PHE A 115 -16.49 -13.22 -15.23
N GLN A 116 -17.28 -12.62 -14.33
CA GLN A 116 -18.12 -11.46 -14.60
C GLN A 116 -17.47 -10.12 -14.20
N PHE A 117 -16.20 -10.13 -13.77
CA PHE A 117 -15.49 -8.93 -13.30
C PHE A 117 -15.52 -7.77 -14.31
N TYR A 118 -15.51 -8.06 -15.61
CA TYR A 118 -15.56 -7.03 -16.66
C TYR A 118 -16.84 -6.16 -16.61
N ASN A 119 -17.89 -6.58 -15.90
CA ASN A 119 -19.12 -5.82 -15.76
C ASN A 119 -18.95 -4.48 -15.04
N ILE A 120 -17.86 -4.27 -14.30
CA ILE A 120 -17.47 -2.97 -13.72
C ILE A 120 -17.39 -1.88 -14.81
N PHE A 121 -17.06 -2.23 -16.05
CA PHE A 121 -16.96 -1.27 -17.15
C PHE A 121 -18.22 -1.20 -18.02
N ASN A 122 -19.20 -2.07 -17.77
CA ASN A 122 -20.38 -2.15 -18.62
C ASN A 122 -21.38 -1.07 -18.20
N PRO A 123 -21.65 -0.04 -19.04
CA PRO A 123 -22.53 1.07 -18.65
C PRO A 123 -23.94 0.66 -18.24
N ARG A 124 -24.40 -0.53 -18.65
CA ARG A 124 -25.70 -1.09 -18.26
C ARG A 124 -25.76 -1.53 -16.79
N TYR A 125 -24.62 -1.85 -16.19
CA TYR A 125 -24.51 -2.41 -14.83
C TYR A 125 -23.86 -1.46 -13.83
N ILE A 126 -23.26 -0.35 -14.28
CA ILE A 126 -22.64 0.65 -13.41
C ILE A 126 -23.69 1.20 -12.42
N ASN A 127 -23.41 1.07 -11.13
CA ASN A 127 -24.21 1.63 -10.05
C ASN A 127 -23.42 2.72 -9.30
N LEU A 128 -23.65 3.98 -9.66
CA LEU A 128 -22.98 5.13 -9.05
C LEU A 128 -23.39 5.41 -7.59
N HIS A 129 -24.35 4.66 -7.03
CA HIS A 129 -24.69 4.71 -5.62
C HIS A 129 -23.91 3.68 -4.77
N SER A 130 -23.08 2.85 -5.39
CA SER A 130 -22.25 1.85 -4.71
C SER A 130 -20.82 2.35 -4.54
N PHE A 131 -20.34 2.46 -3.30
CA PHE A 131 -18.93 2.75 -3.03
C PHE A 131 -18.01 1.68 -3.64
N LEU A 132 -18.42 0.41 -3.67
CA LEU A 132 -17.62 -0.66 -4.28
C LEU A 132 -17.46 -0.48 -5.80
N GLU A 133 -18.46 0.07 -6.49
CA GLU A 133 -18.36 0.37 -7.93
C GLU A 133 -17.34 1.49 -8.16
N GLU A 134 -17.44 2.57 -7.38
CA GLU A 134 -16.51 3.70 -7.44
C GLU A 134 -15.07 3.28 -7.13
N ILE A 135 -14.88 2.50 -6.06
CA ILE A 135 -13.58 1.94 -5.66
C ILE A 135 -13.01 1.08 -6.80
N SER A 136 -13.83 0.19 -7.38
CA SER A 136 -13.43 -0.71 -8.47
C SER A 136 -13.02 0.03 -9.76
N LEU A 137 -13.73 1.10 -10.11
CA LEU A 137 -13.37 1.95 -11.23
C LEU A 137 -12.07 2.72 -10.93
N CYS A 138 -11.96 3.33 -9.75
CA CYS A 138 -10.77 4.11 -9.39
C CYS A 138 -9.52 3.25 -9.33
N VAL A 139 -9.56 2.06 -8.70
CA VAL A 139 -8.42 1.13 -8.63
C VAL A 139 -7.99 0.69 -10.02
N THR A 140 -8.93 0.39 -10.91
CA THR A 140 -8.57 -0.12 -12.24
C THR A 140 -8.03 0.98 -13.15
N LEU A 141 -8.67 2.16 -13.18
CA LEU A 141 -8.20 3.31 -13.94
C LEU A 141 -6.84 3.79 -13.42
N TYR A 142 -6.66 3.86 -12.10
CA TYR A 142 -5.40 4.26 -11.50
C TYR A 142 -4.28 3.26 -11.78
N THR A 143 -4.58 1.95 -11.78
CA THR A 143 -3.61 0.92 -12.21
C THR A 143 -3.16 1.16 -13.65
N GLY A 144 -4.08 1.54 -14.55
CA GLY A 144 -3.75 1.95 -15.92
C GLY A 144 -2.81 3.16 -15.96
N ILE A 145 -3.04 4.17 -15.12
CA ILE A 145 -2.17 5.34 -15.02
C ILE A 145 -0.78 4.97 -14.49
N LEU A 146 -0.70 4.14 -13.47
CA LEU A 146 0.58 3.66 -12.94
C LEU A 146 1.39 2.90 -13.99
N ILE A 147 0.71 2.09 -14.81
CA ILE A 147 1.34 1.42 -15.96
C ILE A 147 1.87 2.46 -16.95
N LEU A 148 1.10 3.51 -17.28
CA LEU A 148 1.56 4.59 -18.16
C LEU A 148 2.76 5.35 -17.57
N GLU A 149 2.79 5.60 -16.26
CA GLU A 149 3.90 6.29 -15.59
C GLU A 149 5.20 5.47 -15.58
N ILE A 150 5.12 4.15 -15.42
CA ILE A 150 6.31 3.28 -15.43
C ILE A 150 6.78 2.89 -16.84
N LEU A 151 5.88 2.96 -17.83
CA LEU A 151 6.14 2.51 -19.19
C LEU A 151 7.38 3.16 -19.85
N PRO A 152 7.65 4.48 -19.71
CA PRO A 152 8.89 5.10 -20.18
C PRO A 152 10.15 4.38 -19.69
N VAL A 153 10.20 3.99 -18.41
CA VAL A 153 11.35 3.31 -17.81
C VAL A 153 11.57 1.94 -18.45
N LEU A 154 10.48 1.25 -18.81
CA LEU A 154 10.55 -0.04 -19.49
C LEU A 154 11.01 0.13 -20.94
N LEU A 155 10.45 1.10 -21.66
CA LEU A 155 10.73 1.35 -23.08
C LEU A 155 12.12 1.93 -23.35
N GLU A 156 12.66 2.74 -22.43
CA GLU A 156 14.03 3.26 -22.47
C GLU A 156 15.07 2.13 -22.66
N ARG A 157 14.83 0.96 -22.05
CA ARG A 157 15.73 -0.19 -22.15
C ARG A 157 15.86 -0.74 -23.58
N TRP A 158 14.78 -0.67 -24.37
CA TRP A 158 14.77 -1.12 -25.76
C TRP A 158 14.95 0.04 -26.76
N ASN A 159 15.31 1.23 -26.26
CA ASN A 159 15.50 2.44 -27.07
C ASN A 159 14.27 2.82 -27.91
N ILE A 160 13.06 2.50 -27.42
CA ILE A 160 11.80 2.86 -28.09
C ILE A 160 11.43 4.29 -27.67
N GLN A 161 11.56 5.25 -28.58
CA GLN A 161 11.46 6.67 -28.22
C GLN A 161 10.08 7.30 -28.48
N THR A 162 9.33 6.84 -29.48
CA THR A 162 8.08 7.48 -29.91
C THR A 162 7.02 7.52 -28.78
N PRO A 163 6.56 6.38 -28.24
CA PRO A 163 5.64 6.37 -27.09
C PRO A 163 6.20 7.07 -25.84
N THR A 164 7.49 6.90 -25.55
CA THR A 164 8.19 7.54 -24.42
C THR A 164 8.08 9.07 -24.49
N ARG A 165 8.28 9.66 -25.67
CA ARG A 165 8.15 11.11 -25.87
C ARG A 165 6.72 11.60 -25.65
N TRP A 166 5.72 10.88 -26.13
CA TRP A 166 4.31 11.24 -25.96
C TRP A 166 3.89 11.18 -24.49
N ILE A 167 4.26 10.12 -23.79
CA ILE A 167 3.97 9.95 -22.36
C ILE A 167 4.65 11.05 -21.55
N ASN A 168 5.95 11.28 -21.78
CA ASN A 168 6.71 12.31 -21.06
C ASN A 168 6.14 13.72 -21.32
N ARG A 169 5.65 14.00 -22.53
CA ARG A 169 4.98 15.28 -22.85
C ARG A 169 3.68 15.47 -22.08
N GLY A 170 2.94 14.38 -21.83
CA GLY A 170 1.68 14.37 -21.08
C GLY A 170 1.82 14.04 -19.59
N ILE A 171 3.03 13.90 -19.05
CA ILE A 171 3.24 13.29 -17.73
C ILE A 171 2.54 14.03 -16.59
N TYR A 172 2.47 15.36 -16.66
CA TYR A 172 1.75 16.16 -15.66
C TYR A 172 0.24 15.90 -15.67
N ILE A 173 -0.36 15.68 -16.85
CA ILE A 173 -1.78 15.35 -16.98
C ILE A 173 -2.03 13.93 -16.47
N ILE A 174 -1.17 12.99 -16.87
CA ILE A 174 -1.24 11.58 -16.46
C ILE A 174 -1.11 11.46 -14.93
N ALA A 175 -0.06 12.06 -14.36
CA ALA A 175 0.17 12.06 -12.92
C ALA A 175 -0.91 12.82 -12.16
N GLY A 176 -1.40 13.95 -12.70
CA GLY A 176 -2.52 14.70 -12.13
C GLY A 176 -3.80 13.86 -12.04
N ALA A 177 -4.16 13.18 -13.13
CA ALA A 177 -5.28 12.23 -13.13
C ALA A 177 -5.06 11.08 -12.15
N GLY A 178 -3.82 10.56 -12.05
CA GLY A 178 -3.46 9.52 -11.10
C GLY A 178 -3.62 9.96 -9.65
N ILE A 179 -3.20 11.17 -9.31
CA ILE A 179 -3.36 11.75 -7.97
C ILE A 179 -4.84 11.89 -7.62
N VAL A 180 -5.66 12.41 -8.55
CA VAL A 180 -7.11 12.56 -8.31
C VAL A 180 -7.77 11.20 -8.10
N LEU A 181 -7.53 10.23 -9.01
CA LEU A 181 -8.11 8.89 -8.90
C LEU A 181 -7.63 8.15 -7.65
N SER A 182 -6.37 8.32 -7.26
CA SER A 182 -5.85 7.72 -6.03
C SER A 182 -6.47 8.37 -4.79
N ALA A 183 -6.59 9.71 -4.76
CA ALA A 183 -7.22 10.41 -3.64
C ALA A 183 -8.70 10.03 -3.48
N LEU A 184 -9.43 9.93 -4.60
CA LEU A 184 -10.81 9.44 -4.62
C LEU A 184 -10.88 8.01 -4.09
N HIS A 185 -10.06 7.09 -4.63
CA HIS A 185 -10.02 5.71 -4.17
C HIS A 185 -9.81 5.57 -2.66
N GLN A 186 -8.81 6.24 -2.10
CA GLN A 186 -8.52 6.14 -0.66
C GLN A 186 -9.67 6.71 0.19
N SER A 187 -10.27 7.82 -0.25
CA SER A 187 -11.37 8.45 0.47
C SER A 187 -12.64 7.62 0.40
N SER A 188 -12.99 7.11 -0.78
CA SER A 188 -14.19 6.29 -1.01
C SER A 188 -14.08 4.92 -0.34
N LEU A 189 -12.86 4.38 -0.20
CA LEU A 189 -12.59 3.20 0.63
C LEU A 189 -12.91 3.46 2.12
N GLY A 190 -12.60 4.66 2.62
CA GLY A 190 -13.04 5.08 3.96
C GLY A 190 -14.55 5.26 4.04
N SER A 191 -15.16 5.86 3.02
CA SER A 191 -16.62 6.04 2.93
C SER A 191 -17.40 4.74 2.96
N LEU A 192 -16.83 3.64 2.45
CA LEU A 192 -17.45 2.31 2.51
C LEU A 192 -17.85 1.92 3.95
N PHE A 193 -17.02 2.27 4.93
CA PHE A 193 -17.27 1.95 6.35
C PHE A 193 -18.29 2.89 7.01
N LEU A 194 -18.67 4.00 6.38
CA LEU A 194 -19.78 4.84 6.84
C LEU A 194 -21.13 4.09 6.75
N LEU A 195 -21.21 3.05 5.93
CA LEU A 195 -22.37 2.17 5.84
C LEU A 195 -22.53 1.23 7.05
N MET A 196 -21.54 1.18 7.95
CA MET A 196 -21.47 0.24 9.07
C MET A 196 -21.48 0.91 10.46
N PRO A 197 -22.34 1.93 10.73
CA PRO A 197 -22.30 2.68 12.00
C PRO A 197 -22.61 1.82 13.24
N TYR A 198 -23.42 0.77 13.06
CA TYR A 198 -23.81 -0.13 14.15
C TYR A 198 -22.98 -1.42 14.18
N LYS A 199 -22.16 -1.66 13.14
CA LYS A 199 -21.29 -2.83 13.08
C LYS A 199 -19.86 -2.49 13.45
N LEU A 200 -19.31 -1.34 13.11
CA LEU A 200 -17.93 -1.00 13.44
C LEU A 200 -17.87 -0.34 14.83
N HIS A 201 -16.95 -0.81 15.67
CA HIS A 201 -16.79 -0.32 17.04
C HIS A 201 -16.49 1.19 17.03
N PRO A 202 -17.09 1.99 17.94
CA PRO A 202 -17.03 3.46 17.89
C PRO A 202 -15.60 4.04 17.81
N LEU A 203 -14.62 3.44 18.52
CA LEU A 203 -13.21 3.84 18.42
C LEU A 203 -12.62 3.80 16.99
N TRP A 204 -13.23 3.07 16.05
CA TRP A 204 -12.80 3.03 14.65
C TRP A 204 -13.85 3.53 13.67
N TRP A 205 -15.10 3.73 14.10
CA TRP A 205 -16.14 4.30 13.27
C TRP A 205 -16.26 5.81 13.48
N THR A 206 -16.21 6.58 12.40
CA THR A 206 -16.36 8.04 12.46
C THR A 206 -16.81 8.60 11.11
N PRO A 207 -17.63 9.67 11.07
CA PRO A 207 -17.91 10.40 9.83
C PRO A 207 -16.65 10.89 9.11
N ALA A 208 -15.53 11.05 9.82
CA ALA A 208 -14.24 11.45 9.27
C ALA A 208 -13.46 10.31 8.58
N LEU A 209 -14.00 9.09 8.49
CA LEU A 209 -13.34 7.94 7.87
C LEU A 209 -12.75 8.22 6.47
N PRO A 210 -13.43 8.95 5.55
CA PRO A 210 -12.86 9.24 4.22
C PRO A 210 -11.56 10.03 4.30
N VAL A 211 -11.53 11.08 5.11
CA VAL A 211 -10.33 11.93 5.27
C VAL A 211 -9.24 11.23 6.08
N LEU A 212 -9.62 10.42 7.08
CA LEU A 212 -8.67 9.61 7.82
C LEU A 212 -7.98 8.59 6.91
N PHE A 213 -8.72 7.87 6.06
CA PHE A 213 -8.13 6.92 5.11
C PHE A 213 -7.19 7.61 4.12
N PHE A 214 -7.54 8.81 3.65
CA PHE A 214 -6.66 9.62 2.81
C PHE A 214 -5.33 9.98 3.51
N PHE A 215 -5.38 10.49 4.75
CA PHE A 215 -4.15 10.79 5.51
C PHE A 215 -3.35 9.53 5.84
N GLN A 216 -4.02 8.41 6.12
CA GLN A 216 -3.36 7.13 6.27
C GLN A 216 -2.63 6.70 5.02
N ALA A 217 -3.26 6.82 3.84
CA ALA A 217 -2.63 6.49 2.58
C ALA A 217 -1.39 7.35 2.28
N THR A 218 -1.44 8.65 2.58
CA THR A 218 -0.30 9.54 2.34
C THR A 218 0.88 9.24 3.27
N TYR A 219 0.67 9.12 4.59
CA TYR A 219 1.78 8.80 5.49
C TYR A 219 2.29 7.36 5.28
N THR A 220 1.43 6.41 4.94
CA THR A 220 1.80 5.01 4.63
C THR A 220 2.60 4.95 3.32
N GLY A 221 2.21 5.71 2.30
CA GLY A 221 2.95 5.84 1.04
C GLY A 221 4.35 6.46 1.22
N LEU A 222 4.46 7.51 2.03
CA LEU A 222 5.76 8.10 2.41
C LEU A 222 6.62 7.09 3.19
N SER A 223 6.00 6.31 4.07
CA SER A 223 6.66 5.25 4.85
C SER A 223 7.24 4.18 3.94
N MET A 224 6.43 3.68 3.00
CA MET A 224 6.87 2.69 2.02
C MET A 224 7.98 3.23 1.12
N THR A 225 7.93 4.51 0.74
CA THR A 225 9.00 5.15 -0.05
C THR A 225 10.32 5.20 0.74
N ALA A 226 10.28 5.63 2.01
CA ALA A 226 11.47 5.63 2.86
C ALA A 226 12.09 4.23 2.99
N ILE A 227 11.25 3.20 3.12
CA ILE A 227 11.70 1.79 3.18
C ILE A 227 12.30 1.34 1.84
N ALA A 228 11.55 1.47 0.74
CA ALA A 228 11.98 1.03 -0.59
C ALA A 228 13.30 1.68 -1.02
N VAL A 229 13.41 3.01 -0.85
CA VAL A 229 14.63 3.76 -1.22
C VAL A 229 15.81 3.34 -0.34
N THR A 230 15.60 3.10 0.96
CA THR A 230 16.65 2.61 1.86
C THR A 230 17.13 1.21 1.45
N LEU A 231 16.21 0.32 1.07
CA LEU A 231 16.55 -1.04 0.63
C LEU A 231 17.32 -1.04 -0.69
N ILE A 232 16.85 -0.28 -1.69
CA ILE A 232 17.55 -0.13 -2.98
C ILE A 232 18.94 0.46 -2.74
N TRP A 233 19.03 1.49 -1.90
CA TRP A 233 20.31 2.10 -1.57
C TRP A 233 21.29 1.09 -1.00
N ARG A 234 20.91 0.39 0.09
CA ARG A 234 21.78 -0.61 0.72
C ARG A 234 22.19 -1.71 -0.26
N ALA A 235 21.30 -2.13 -1.15
CA ALA A 235 21.59 -3.15 -2.15
C ALA A 235 22.55 -2.67 -3.26
N ARG A 236 22.51 -1.38 -3.61
CA ARG A 236 23.30 -0.78 -4.71
C ARG A 236 24.56 -0.06 -4.26
N GLY A 237 24.82 0.02 -2.96
CA GLY A 237 25.97 0.75 -2.43
C GLY A 237 25.68 2.23 -2.22
N ILE A 238 25.18 2.99 -3.23
CA ILE A 238 24.63 4.39 -3.24
C ILE A 238 25.29 5.45 -2.30
N PRO A 239 24.94 6.73 -2.23
CA PRO A 239 24.74 7.31 -0.88
C PRO A 239 23.36 7.95 -0.74
N LEU A 240 22.77 7.83 0.45
CA LEU A 240 21.45 8.40 0.70
C LEU A 240 21.50 9.91 0.74
N ASP A 241 20.56 10.53 0.04
CA ASP A 241 20.28 11.95 0.23
C ASP A 241 19.58 12.15 1.57
N ARG A 242 20.37 12.59 2.57
CA ARG A 242 19.87 12.86 3.92
C ARG A 242 18.81 13.95 3.94
N GLU A 243 18.91 14.94 3.06
CA GLU A 243 17.96 16.05 2.99
C GLU A 243 16.63 15.59 2.38
N LEU A 244 16.67 14.74 1.35
CA LEU A 244 15.47 14.10 0.82
C LEU A 244 14.76 13.28 1.89
N PHE A 245 15.50 12.45 2.63
CA PHE A 245 14.94 11.63 3.71
C PHE A 245 14.34 12.48 4.84
N ARG A 246 15.04 13.55 5.24
CA ARG A 246 14.53 14.50 6.21
C ARG A 246 13.19 15.09 5.76
N ARG A 247 13.06 15.48 4.49
CA ARG A 247 11.82 16.03 3.93
C ARG A 247 10.69 15.00 3.82
N ILE A 248 11.00 13.76 3.44
CA ILE A 248 10.03 12.65 3.49
C ILE A 248 9.53 12.47 4.93
N GLY A 249 10.44 12.49 5.91
CA GLY A 249 10.10 12.41 7.33
C GLY A 249 9.23 13.57 7.80
N GLN A 250 9.51 14.81 7.37
CA GLN A 250 8.70 15.97 7.71
C GLN A 250 7.29 15.90 7.11
N ALA A 251 7.17 15.49 5.85
CA ALA A 251 5.87 15.28 5.21
C ALA A 251 5.08 14.18 5.92
N MET A 252 5.75 13.10 6.32
CA MET A 252 5.14 12.00 7.07
C MET A 252 4.65 12.46 8.44
N ALA A 253 5.47 13.23 9.17
CA ALA A 253 5.10 13.77 10.48
C ALA A 253 3.88 14.70 10.41
N LEU A 254 3.79 15.53 9.38
CA LEU A 254 2.63 16.39 9.15
C LEU A 254 1.35 15.56 8.95
N ASN A 255 1.39 14.54 8.09
CA ASN A 255 0.22 13.69 7.83
C ASN A 255 -0.19 12.87 9.06
N LEU A 256 0.77 12.36 9.85
CA LEU A 256 0.50 11.69 11.12
C LEU A 256 -0.17 12.64 12.13
N LEU A 257 0.31 13.89 12.23
CA LEU A 257 -0.27 14.89 13.10
C LEU A 257 -1.70 15.25 12.69
N LEU A 258 -1.96 15.42 11.38
CA LEU A 258 -3.29 15.71 10.86
C LEU A 258 -4.25 14.54 11.09
N TYR A 259 -3.81 13.30 10.84
CA TYR A 259 -4.57 12.09 11.16
C TYR A 259 -4.97 12.05 12.63
N LEU A 260 -3.99 12.23 13.54
CA LEU A 260 -4.23 12.21 14.98
C LEU A 260 -5.16 13.34 15.43
N ALA A 261 -4.97 14.55 14.92
CA ALA A 261 -5.79 15.71 15.27
C ALA A 261 -7.25 15.49 14.88
N ILE A 262 -7.51 14.97 13.68
CA ILE A 262 -8.87 14.67 13.21
C ILE A 262 -9.47 13.54 14.04
N LYS A 263 -8.75 12.42 14.22
CA LYS A 263 -9.27 11.26 14.97
C LYS A 263 -9.55 11.59 16.43
N ALA A 264 -8.64 12.29 17.10
CA ALA A 264 -8.83 12.71 18.49
C ALA A 264 -9.93 13.78 18.62
N GLY A 265 -9.99 14.74 17.70
CA GLY A 265 -11.05 15.75 17.67
C GLY A 265 -12.43 15.14 17.51
N ASP A 266 -12.56 14.13 16.65
CA ASP A 266 -13.81 13.39 16.47
C ASP A 266 -14.22 12.62 17.72
N TRP A 267 -13.31 11.85 18.33
CA TRP A 267 -13.60 11.17 19.61
C TRP A 267 -14.01 12.14 20.73
N MET A 268 -13.38 13.31 20.80
CA MET A 268 -13.76 14.35 21.76
C MET A 268 -15.17 14.90 21.47
N GLY A 269 -15.48 15.18 20.20
CA GLY A 269 -16.79 15.67 19.78
C GLY A 269 -17.92 14.65 19.96
N ALA A 270 -17.65 13.37 19.70
CA ALA A 270 -18.58 12.26 19.87
C ALA A 270 -18.72 11.79 21.33
N GLY A 271 -17.86 12.27 22.24
CA GLY A 271 -17.86 11.84 23.64
C GLY A 271 -17.34 10.41 23.85
N GLU A 272 -16.55 9.89 22.91
CA GLU A 272 -16.07 8.51 22.89
C GLU A 272 -14.72 8.31 23.59
N VAL A 273 -14.03 9.40 23.99
CA VAL A 273 -12.78 9.35 24.75
C VAL A 273 -12.82 8.39 25.95
N PRO A 274 -13.91 8.29 26.74
CA PRO A 274 -13.99 7.32 27.84
C PRO A 274 -13.84 5.86 27.41
N LEU A 275 -14.14 5.51 26.14
CA LEU A 275 -13.93 4.15 25.61
C LEU A 275 -12.45 3.77 25.56
N LEU A 276 -11.54 4.74 25.38
CA LEU A 276 -10.09 4.50 25.45
C LEU A 276 -9.60 4.17 26.86
N LEU A 277 -10.36 4.55 27.89
CA LEU A 277 -10.01 4.34 29.29
C LEU A 277 -10.69 3.09 29.87
N LYS A 278 -11.57 2.44 29.12
CA LYS A 278 -12.17 1.17 29.53
C LYS A 278 -11.09 0.08 29.54
N PRO A 279 -11.01 -0.74 30.60
CA PRO A 279 -10.07 -1.85 30.67
C PRO A 279 -10.61 -3.06 29.89
N ASP A 280 -10.94 -2.87 28.61
CA ASP A 280 -11.38 -3.92 27.70
C ASP A 280 -10.38 -4.12 26.55
N ALA A 281 -10.59 -5.19 25.77
CA ALA A 281 -9.69 -5.53 24.67
C ALA A 281 -9.63 -4.43 23.60
N TYR A 282 -10.75 -3.71 23.37
CA TYR A 282 -10.83 -2.66 22.37
C TYR A 282 -10.07 -1.40 22.78
N GLY A 283 -10.19 -0.96 24.05
CA GLY A 283 -9.39 0.15 24.59
C GLY A 283 -7.90 -0.14 24.55
N LEU A 284 -7.49 -1.35 24.95
CA LEU A 284 -6.09 -1.80 24.87
C LEU A 284 -5.57 -1.82 23.42
N LEU A 285 -6.37 -2.35 22.48
CA LEU A 285 -6.01 -2.42 21.07
C LEU A 285 -5.90 -1.03 20.43
N ALA A 286 -6.80 -0.10 20.79
CA ALA A 286 -6.74 1.28 20.33
C ALA A 286 -5.46 2.00 20.81
N TRP A 287 -5.08 1.83 22.08
CA TRP A 287 -3.82 2.36 22.59
C TRP A 287 -2.60 1.72 21.91
N PHE A 288 -2.62 0.41 21.72
CA PHE A 288 -1.56 -0.31 21.03
C PHE A 288 -1.38 0.20 19.59
N GLU A 289 -2.47 0.37 18.84
CA GLU A 289 -2.49 0.96 17.50
C GLU A 289 -1.93 2.39 17.50
N LEU A 290 -2.40 3.27 18.40
CA LEU A 290 -1.95 4.66 18.46
C LEU A 290 -0.48 4.79 18.86
N ILE A 291 -0.03 4.01 19.85
CA ILE A 291 1.35 4.06 20.34
C ILE A 291 2.30 3.63 19.22
N ILE A 292 2.06 2.47 18.62
CA ILE A 292 2.94 1.91 17.60
C ILE A 292 2.82 2.69 16.29
N GLY A 293 1.59 3.00 15.86
CA GLY A 293 1.31 3.58 14.56
C GLY A 293 1.47 5.08 14.44
N VAL A 294 1.38 5.80 15.55
CA VAL A 294 1.32 7.27 15.55
C VAL A 294 2.35 7.87 16.49
N PHE A 295 2.30 7.56 17.79
CA PHE A 295 3.16 8.21 18.79
C PHE A 295 4.63 7.86 18.63
N VAL A 296 4.99 6.59 18.42
CA VAL A 296 6.39 6.18 18.19
C VAL A 296 6.97 6.82 16.91
N PRO A 297 6.32 6.74 15.73
CA PRO A 297 6.77 7.45 14.53
C PRO A 297 6.93 8.95 14.75
N MET A 298 5.96 9.62 15.38
CA MET A 298 6.04 11.06 15.67
C MET A 298 7.19 11.39 16.62
N ALA A 299 7.42 10.59 17.67
CA ALA A 299 8.54 10.77 18.58
C ALA A 299 9.89 10.67 17.85
N ILE A 300 10.03 9.71 16.93
CA ILE A 300 11.23 9.58 16.08
C ILE A 300 11.40 10.81 15.20
N LEU A 301 10.35 11.25 14.51
CA LEU A 301 10.38 12.32 13.52
C LEU A 301 10.52 13.73 14.13
N PHE A 302 10.02 13.96 15.35
CA PHE A 302 10.18 15.24 16.05
C PHE A 302 11.46 15.32 16.88
N SER A 303 12.10 14.19 17.15
CA SER A 303 13.40 14.18 17.81
C SER A 303 14.53 14.70 16.90
N LYS A 304 15.71 14.93 17.49
CA LYS A 304 16.94 15.21 16.73
C LYS A 304 17.32 14.06 15.78
N LEU A 305 16.74 12.87 15.94
CA LEU A 305 17.00 11.69 15.11
C LEU A 305 16.62 11.91 13.65
N ILE A 306 15.67 12.81 13.32
CA ILE A 306 15.25 13.09 11.93
C ILE A 306 16.41 13.57 11.03
N ARG A 307 17.52 14.04 11.62
CA ARG A 307 18.75 14.40 10.89
C ARG A 307 19.52 13.17 10.38
N HIS A 308 19.24 11.99 10.94
CA HIS A 308 19.79 10.71 10.50
C HIS A 308 18.87 10.03 9.49
N SER A 309 19.48 9.42 8.47
CA SER A 309 18.77 8.66 7.44
C SER A 309 17.94 7.49 7.98
N ALA A 310 18.32 6.94 9.14
CA ALA A 310 17.63 5.82 9.76
C ALA A 310 16.27 6.22 10.37
N ALA A 311 16.06 7.50 10.72
CA ALA A 311 14.84 7.92 11.42
C ALA A 311 13.58 7.82 10.55
N PRO A 312 13.53 8.37 9.31
CA PRO A 312 12.38 8.19 8.43
C PRO A 312 12.10 6.73 8.07
N PHE A 313 13.14 5.89 8.00
CA PHE A 313 12.98 4.45 7.80
C PHE A 313 12.24 3.80 8.97
N TRP A 314 12.73 3.97 10.21
CA TRP A 314 12.11 3.34 11.38
C TRP A 314 10.73 3.92 11.70
N ALA A 315 10.57 5.25 11.58
CA ALA A 315 9.26 5.87 11.70
C ALA A 315 8.28 5.29 10.67
N GLY A 316 8.73 5.09 9.43
CA GLY A 316 7.93 4.46 8.40
C GLY A 316 7.55 3.01 8.71
N VAL A 317 8.47 2.19 9.24
CA VAL A 317 8.17 0.82 9.67
C VAL A 317 7.08 0.78 10.72
N PHE A 318 7.19 1.61 11.76
CA PHE A 318 6.19 1.69 12.83
C PHE A 318 4.83 2.21 12.32
N ALA A 319 4.84 3.22 11.45
CA ALA A 319 3.62 3.73 10.82
C ALA A 319 2.93 2.68 9.94
N LEU A 320 3.69 1.87 9.19
CA LEU A 320 3.13 0.75 8.42
C LEU A 320 2.49 -0.30 9.32
N ILE A 321 3.13 -0.67 10.44
CA ILE A 321 2.56 -1.62 11.41
C ILE A 321 1.27 -1.06 12.00
N GLY A 322 1.24 0.22 12.35
CA GLY A 322 0.03 0.90 12.81
C GLY A 322 -1.10 0.87 11.80
N THR A 323 -0.82 1.20 10.54
CA THR A 323 -1.81 1.11 9.46
C THR A 323 -2.29 -0.33 9.27
N PHE A 324 -1.40 -1.31 9.32
CA PHE A 324 -1.77 -2.73 9.21
C PHE A 324 -2.74 -3.14 10.33
N ILE A 325 -2.43 -2.79 11.58
CA ILE A 325 -3.32 -3.04 12.73
C ILE A 325 -4.67 -2.34 12.49
N ASN A 326 -4.66 -1.06 12.13
CA ASN A 326 -5.88 -0.31 11.87
C ASN A 326 -6.76 -0.97 10.80
N ARG A 327 -6.16 -1.48 9.71
CA ARG A 327 -6.89 -2.17 8.65
C ARG A 327 -7.46 -3.49 9.13
N LEU A 328 -6.69 -4.30 9.84
CA LEU A 328 -7.20 -5.53 10.45
C LEU A 328 -8.36 -5.26 11.42
N VAL A 329 -8.30 -4.16 12.17
CA VAL A 329 -9.39 -3.82 13.08
C VAL A 329 -10.62 -3.38 12.30
N ILE A 330 -10.50 -2.45 11.37
CA ILE A 330 -11.65 -1.92 10.65
C ILE A 330 -12.39 -2.98 9.81
N SER A 331 -11.67 -3.93 9.21
CA SER A 331 -12.29 -4.94 8.34
C SER A 331 -12.58 -6.28 9.01
N TRP A 332 -12.12 -6.51 10.24
CA TRP A 332 -12.30 -7.81 10.90
C TRP A 332 -12.55 -7.69 12.41
N ILE A 333 -11.58 -7.22 13.20
CA ILE A 333 -11.64 -7.33 14.68
C ILE A 333 -12.65 -6.35 15.30
N GLY A 334 -12.74 -5.16 14.72
CA GLY A 334 -13.56 -4.04 15.20
C GLY A 334 -15.02 -4.14 14.80
N LEU A 335 -15.41 -5.16 14.04
CA LEU A 335 -16.82 -5.42 13.75
C LEU A 335 -17.50 -5.96 15.01
N ALA A 336 -18.17 -5.07 15.73
CA ALA A 336 -18.77 -5.18 17.05
C ALA A 336 -19.96 -6.14 17.17
N GLU A 337 -20.38 -6.82 16.09
CA GLU A 337 -21.40 -7.86 16.21
C GLU A 337 -20.75 -9.15 16.75
N PRO A 338 -21.10 -9.61 17.97
CA PRO A 338 -20.76 -10.95 18.41
C PRO A 338 -21.57 -11.94 17.58
N SER A 339 -21.00 -12.39 16.47
CA SER A 339 -21.48 -13.60 15.81
C SER A 339 -21.27 -14.78 16.76
N PRO A 340 -22.20 -15.75 16.83
CA PRO A 340 -21.93 -17.02 17.52
C PRO A 340 -20.79 -17.82 16.87
N VAL A 341 -20.28 -17.36 15.72
CA VAL A 341 -19.24 -18.01 14.93
C VAL A 341 -18.02 -17.12 14.88
N VAL A 342 -16.84 -17.71 15.09
CA VAL A 342 -15.56 -17.02 14.93
C VAL A 342 -15.03 -17.31 13.52
N TYR A 343 -14.73 -16.28 12.74
CA TYR A 343 -13.96 -16.45 11.51
C TYR A 343 -12.48 -16.63 11.85
N THR A 344 -11.88 -17.68 11.33
CA THR A 344 -10.43 -17.90 11.36
C THR A 344 -9.94 -18.16 9.94
N PRO A 345 -8.91 -17.46 9.44
CA PRO A 345 -8.49 -17.61 8.06
C PRO A 345 -8.13 -19.05 7.73
N HIS A 346 -8.66 -19.56 6.62
CA HIS A 346 -8.30 -20.87 6.12
C HIS A 346 -6.83 -20.88 5.68
N TRP A 347 -6.15 -22.03 5.79
CA TRP A 347 -4.73 -22.11 5.45
C TRP A 347 -4.45 -21.76 3.98
N ILE A 348 -5.43 -22.01 3.08
CA ILE A 348 -5.35 -21.60 1.66
C ILE A 348 -5.35 -20.07 1.54
N GLU A 349 -6.15 -19.36 2.34
CA GLU A 349 -6.16 -17.90 2.35
C GLU A 349 -4.78 -17.34 2.72
N ILE A 350 -4.16 -17.91 3.76
CA ILE A 350 -2.82 -17.53 4.22
C ILE A 350 -1.77 -17.89 3.15
N ALA A 351 -1.81 -19.10 2.59
CA ALA A 351 -0.85 -19.56 1.60
C ALA A 351 -0.90 -18.75 0.30
N ILE A 352 -2.10 -18.41 -0.18
CA ILE A 352 -2.31 -17.52 -1.34
C ILE A 352 -1.73 -16.13 -1.03
N THR A 353 -2.03 -15.57 0.14
CA THR A 353 -1.53 -14.25 0.56
C THR A 353 0.00 -14.22 0.55
N LEU A 354 0.64 -15.20 1.22
CA LEU A 354 2.10 -15.30 1.27
C LEU A 354 2.71 -15.51 -0.12
N GLY A 355 2.06 -16.31 -0.97
CA GLY A 355 2.53 -16.60 -2.32
C GLY A 355 2.48 -15.38 -3.23
N ILE A 356 1.36 -14.64 -3.25
CA ILE A 356 1.22 -13.44 -4.07
C ILE A 356 2.17 -12.33 -3.58
N MET A 357 2.28 -12.14 -2.25
CA MET A 357 3.23 -11.18 -1.67
C MET A 357 4.68 -11.52 -2.03
N SER A 358 5.04 -12.81 -1.96
CA SER A 358 6.36 -13.29 -2.39
C SER A 358 6.62 -13.01 -3.86
N GLY A 359 5.61 -13.22 -4.71
CA GLY A 359 5.66 -12.91 -6.14
C GLY A 359 5.86 -11.43 -6.41
N GLY A 360 5.16 -10.57 -5.67
CA GLY A 360 5.31 -9.11 -5.73
C GLY A 360 6.74 -8.67 -5.37
N VAL A 361 7.30 -9.18 -4.26
CA VAL A 361 8.68 -8.87 -3.84
C VAL A 361 9.69 -9.34 -4.90
N LEU A 362 9.53 -10.56 -5.43
CA LEU A 362 10.40 -11.07 -6.49
C LEU A 362 10.31 -10.23 -7.76
N LEU A 363 9.11 -9.85 -8.18
CA LEU A 363 8.89 -9.03 -9.36
C LEU A 363 9.52 -7.64 -9.18
N TYR A 364 9.40 -7.04 -7.99
CA TYR A 364 10.03 -5.77 -7.67
C TYR A 364 11.55 -5.88 -7.76
N ALA A 365 12.13 -6.90 -7.11
CA ALA A 365 13.56 -7.14 -7.14
C ALA A 365 14.08 -7.41 -8.56
N LEU A 366 13.33 -8.16 -9.37
CA LEU A 366 13.66 -8.47 -10.76
C LEU A 366 13.68 -7.20 -11.62
N ILE A 367 12.63 -6.37 -11.53
CA ILE A 367 12.54 -5.12 -12.29
C ILE A 367 13.60 -4.13 -11.81
N ALA A 368 13.78 -3.96 -10.51
CA ALA A 368 14.81 -3.10 -9.93
C ALA A 368 16.24 -3.55 -10.27
N TYR A 369 16.45 -4.84 -10.53
CA TYR A 369 17.72 -5.37 -10.97
C TYR A 369 18.00 -5.02 -12.43
N TYR A 370 17.02 -5.27 -13.29
CA TYR A 370 17.17 -5.23 -14.75
C TYR A 370 16.92 -3.85 -15.38
N PHE A 371 16.17 -2.98 -14.72
CA PHE A 371 15.84 -1.64 -15.20
C PHE A 371 16.51 -0.56 -14.33
N ARG A 372 16.83 0.58 -14.95
CA ARG A 372 17.45 1.72 -14.25
C ARG A 372 16.37 2.54 -13.55
N LEU A 373 16.14 2.24 -12.28
CA LEU A 373 15.15 2.94 -11.46
C LEU A 373 15.68 4.24 -10.85
N LEU A 374 16.95 4.30 -10.45
CA LEU A 374 17.53 5.52 -9.90
C LEU A 374 18.28 6.26 -11.02
N PRO A 375 18.20 7.61 -11.06
CA PRO A 375 19.05 8.37 -11.97
C PRO A 375 20.53 8.13 -11.63
N GLU A 376 21.37 8.05 -12.67
CA GLU A 376 22.82 8.15 -12.51
C GLU A 376 23.09 9.57 -12.02
N ARG A 377 23.38 9.72 -10.72
CA ARG A 377 23.78 11.03 -10.18
C ARG A 377 24.91 11.55 -11.05
N HIS A 378 24.65 12.65 -11.75
CA HIS A 378 25.72 13.48 -12.27
C HIS A 378 26.58 13.82 -11.06
N ALA A 379 27.87 13.46 -11.11
CA ALA A 379 28.82 13.88 -10.10
C ALA A 379 28.64 15.39 -9.95
N SER A 380 28.11 15.83 -8.81
CA SER A 380 28.09 17.26 -8.50
C SER A 380 29.56 17.68 -8.53
N PRO A 381 29.94 18.71 -9.31
CA PRO A 381 31.30 19.19 -9.27
C PRO A 381 31.57 19.57 -7.82
N THR A 382 32.57 18.93 -7.23
CA THR A 382 33.12 19.31 -5.94
C THR A 382 33.44 20.79 -5.98
N THR A 383 32.69 21.58 -5.22
CA THR A 383 33.07 22.93 -4.80
C THR A 383 33.15 22.95 -3.29
#